data_AF-A0A9W6YFX2-F1
#
_entry.id   AF-A0A9W6YFX2-F1
#
_cell.length_a   1.000
_cell.length_b   1.000
_cell.length_c   1.000
_cell.angle_alpha   90.00
_cell.angle_beta   90.00
_cell.angle_gamma   90.00
#
_symmetry.space_group_name_H-M   'P 1'
#
loop_
_entity.id
_entity.type
_entity.pdbx_description
1 polymer ?
#
loop_
_entity_poly.entity_id
_entity_poly.type
_entity_poly.pdbx_seq_one_letter_code
_entity_poly.pdbx_strand_id
1 'polypeptide(L)'
;MPSPNKLTNKQRQHERAAAKARVVRAYKDGEDWREVAAHNDVPYSTARRAVLNADGDPRRHGGVRGARVKMTVEVMGKLEEYLDEDCRHTCEQMRDRLRNDLGVTVSTSSVHRALQGMVYSFKKMRIEKITMNNTVNKDKRKEFVEKLEKHML
;
A
#
# COMPACT_ATOMS: atom_id res chain seq x y z
N MET A 1 -37.54 -8.56 31.94
CA MET A 1 -36.53 -9.47 31.35
C MET A 1 -35.67 -8.67 30.39
N PRO A 2 -34.38 -8.44 30.65
CA PRO A 2 -33.52 -7.77 29.67
C PRO A 2 -33.37 -8.67 28.45
N SER A 3 -33.56 -8.13 27.24
CA SER A 3 -33.43 -8.87 25.99
C SER A 3 -32.01 -9.45 25.85
N PRO A 4 -31.84 -10.65 25.26
CA PRO A 4 -30.52 -11.23 25.04
C PRO A 4 -29.63 -10.26 24.26
N ASN A 5 -28.45 -10.00 24.79
CA ASN A 5 -27.50 -9.08 24.16
C ASN A 5 -27.12 -9.64 22.78
N LYS A 6 -27.43 -8.91 21.71
CA LYS A 6 -27.22 -9.39 20.33
C LYS A 6 -25.72 -9.55 20.09
N LEU A 7 -25.30 -10.75 19.66
CA LEU A 7 -23.91 -11.03 19.27
C LEU A 7 -23.38 -9.98 18.29
N THR A 8 -22.12 -9.58 18.49
CA THR A 8 -21.42 -8.69 17.55
C THR A 8 -21.18 -9.40 16.21
N ASN A 9 -20.96 -8.63 15.14
CA ASN A 9 -20.63 -9.18 13.82
C ASN A 9 -19.39 -10.10 13.85
N LYS A 10 -18.38 -9.73 14.63
CA LYS A 10 -17.14 -10.52 14.79
C LYS A 10 -17.41 -11.87 15.45
N GLN A 11 -18.22 -11.90 16.50
CA GLN A 11 -18.59 -13.13 17.19
C GLN A 11 -19.38 -14.08 16.28
N ARG A 12 -20.38 -13.56 15.56
CA ARG A 12 -21.12 -14.35 14.56
C ARG A 12 -20.22 -14.92 13.48
N GLN A 13 -19.24 -14.14 13.01
CA GLN A 13 -18.29 -14.61 12.00
C GLN A 13 -17.40 -15.72 12.55
N HIS A 14 -16.92 -15.58 13.78
CA HIS A 14 -16.11 -16.58 14.46
C HIS A 14 -16.89 -17.89 14.67
N GLU A 15 -18.12 -17.83 15.18
CA GLU A 15 -18.99 -18.99 15.36
C GLU A 15 -19.25 -19.73 14.04
N ARG A 16 -19.55 -18.98 12.96
CA ARG A 16 -19.73 -19.54 11.62
C ARG A 16 -18.46 -20.22 11.09
N ALA A 17 -17.28 -19.66 11.37
CA ALA A 17 -16.01 -20.27 10.98
C ALA A 17 -15.76 -21.56 11.77
N ALA A 18 -16.01 -21.55 13.08
CA ALA A 18 -15.88 -22.72 13.95
C ALA A 18 -16.85 -23.85 13.54
N ALA A 19 -18.10 -23.51 13.20
CA ALA A 19 -19.08 -24.48 12.70
C ALA A 19 -18.61 -25.17 11.41
N LYS A 20 -18.07 -24.40 10.45
CA LYS A 20 -17.47 -24.96 9.22
C LYS A 20 -16.26 -25.84 9.51
N ALA A 21 -15.41 -25.43 10.46
CA ALA A 21 -14.23 -26.21 10.85
C ALA A 21 -14.61 -27.58 11.45
N ARG A 22 -15.68 -27.64 12.27
CA ARG A 22 -16.20 -28.92 12.79
C ARG A 22 -16.68 -29.85 11.68
N VAL A 23 -17.40 -29.32 10.69
CA VAL A 23 -17.83 -30.10 9.51
C VAL A 23 -16.64 -30.63 8.72
N VAL A 24 -15.62 -29.79 8.48
CA VAL A 24 -14.40 -30.19 7.77
C VAL A 24 -13.63 -31.25 8.54
N ARG A 25 -13.57 -31.14 9.87
CA ARG A 25 -12.92 -32.14 10.73
C ARG A 25 -13.62 -33.49 10.65
N ALA A 26 -14.95 -33.53 10.80
CA ALA A 26 -15.73 -34.76 10.66
C ALA A 26 -15.48 -35.46 9.31
N TYR A 27 -15.39 -34.67 8.23
CA TYR A 27 -15.04 -35.21 6.91
C TYR A 27 -13.64 -35.83 6.86
N LYS A 28 -12.64 -35.18 7.48
CA LYS A 28 -11.26 -35.69 7.55
C LYS A 28 -11.15 -36.95 8.42
N ASP A 29 -11.96 -37.04 9.46
CA ASP A 29 -12.02 -38.17 10.39
C ASP A 29 -12.86 -39.34 9.81
N GLY A 30 -13.48 -39.17 8.63
CA GLY A 30 -14.28 -40.20 7.94
C GLY A 30 -15.71 -40.36 8.46
N GLU A 31 -16.18 -39.42 9.29
CA GLU A 31 -17.52 -39.40 9.89
C GLU A 31 -18.58 -38.81 8.95
N ASP A 32 -19.87 -38.93 9.31
CA ASP A 32 -20.94 -38.27 8.56
C ASP A 32 -20.98 -36.75 8.82
N TRP A 33 -20.18 -36.03 8.05
CA TRP A 33 -20.10 -34.57 8.07
C TRP A 33 -21.44 -33.88 7.76
N ARG A 34 -22.44 -34.55 7.14
CA ARG A 34 -23.75 -33.96 6.85
C ARG A 34 -24.59 -33.85 8.11
N GLU A 35 -24.52 -34.86 8.97
CA GLU A 35 -25.17 -34.86 10.29
C GLU A 35 -24.53 -33.78 11.18
N VAL A 36 -23.19 -33.70 11.19
CA VAL A 36 -22.46 -32.63 11.88
C VAL A 36 -22.85 -31.25 11.36
N ALA A 37 -23.08 -31.08 10.05
CA ALA A 37 -23.54 -29.82 9.48
C ALA A 37 -24.96 -29.44 9.97
N ALA A 38 -25.88 -30.41 10.05
CA ALA A 38 -27.23 -30.19 10.56
C ALA A 38 -27.22 -29.75 12.04
N HIS A 39 -26.42 -30.42 12.89
CA HIS A 39 -26.26 -30.06 14.30
C HIS A 39 -25.61 -28.70 14.55
N ASN A 40 -24.89 -28.17 13.55
CA ASN A 40 -24.19 -26.89 13.65
C ASN A 40 -24.88 -25.76 12.87
N ASP A 41 -26.13 -25.97 12.44
CA ASP A 41 -26.90 -25.02 11.63
C ASP A 41 -26.16 -24.54 10.36
N VAL A 42 -25.35 -25.43 9.77
CA VAL A 42 -24.62 -25.15 8.52
C VAL A 42 -25.43 -25.68 7.35
N PRO A 43 -25.90 -24.83 6.41
CA PRO A 43 -26.63 -25.29 5.24
C PRO A 43 -25.81 -26.27 4.41
N TYR A 44 -26.45 -27.33 3.89
CA TYR A 44 -25.79 -28.40 3.13
C TYR A 44 -24.84 -27.88 2.03
N SER A 45 -25.27 -26.89 1.24
CA SER A 45 -24.44 -26.30 0.18
C SER A 45 -23.17 -25.63 0.70
N THR A 46 -23.24 -25.03 1.89
CA THR A 46 -22.11 -24.40 2.57
C THR A 46 -21.17 -25.44 3.17
N ALA A 47 -21.72 -26.48 3.80
CA ALA A 47 -20.98 -27.61 4.33
C ALA A 47 -20.21 -28.34 3.22
N ARG A 48 -20.90 -28.68 2.12
CA ARG A 48 -20.29 -29.28 0.92
C ARG A 48 -19.16 -28.43 0.37
N ARG A 49 -19.36 -27.11 0.25
CA ARG A 49 -18.30 -26.20 -0.22
C ARG A 49 -17.12 -26.12 0.75
N ALA A 50 -17.37 -26.14 2.06
CA ALA A 50 -16.29 -26.14 3.05
C ALA A 50 -15.44 -27.42 2.94
N VAL A 51 -16.08 -28.57 2.81
CA VAL A 51 -15.42 -29.87 2.59
C VAL A 51 -14.62 -29.88 1.28
N LEU A 52 -15.23 -29.47 0.16
CA LEU A 52 -14.56 -29.47 -1.15
C LEU A 52 -13.36 -28.51 -1.23
N ASN A 53 -13.33 -27.45 -0.42
CA ASN A 53 -12.20 -26.52 -0.36
C ASN A 53 -11.34 -26.74 0.89
N ALA A 54 -11.54 -27.84 1.64
CA ALA A 54 -10.84 -28.08 2.92
C ALA A 54 -9.33 -28.24 2.75
N ASP A 55 -8.91 -28.76 1.59
CA ASP A 55 -7.51 -29.01 1.24
C ASP A 55 -6.98 -27.96 0.24
N GLY A 56 -7.81 -26.99 -0.13
CA GLY A 56 -7.42 -25.87 -0.99
C GLY A 56 -7.02 -24.65 -0.19
N ASP A 57 -6.17 -23.81 -0.78
CA ASP A 57 -5.82 -22.53 -0.17
C ASP A 57 -7.05 -21.64 0.04
N PRO A 58 -7.09 -20.87 1.15
CA PRO A 58 -8.12 -19.88 1.36
C PRO A 58 -8.21 -18.93 0.17
N ARG A 59 -9.38 -18.89 -0.46
CA ARG A 59 -9.62 -17.95 -1.57
C ARG A 59 -9.50 -16.53 -1.03
N ARG A 60 -8.66 -15.72 -1.69
CA ARG A 60 -8.61 -14.28 -1.43
C ARG A 60 -10.00 -13.69 -1.75
N HIS A 61 -10.60 -13.05 -0.76
CA HIS A 61 -11.87 -12.35 -0.94
C HIS A 61 -11.61 -10.94 -1.46
N GLY A 62 -12.27 -10.60 -2.58
CA GLY A 62 -12.13 -9.29 -3.22
C GLY A 62 -10.77 -9.12 -3.90
N GLY A 63 -10.46 -7.87 -4.24
CA GLY A 63 -9.23 -7.50 -4.93
C GLY A 63 -9.49 -6.60 -6.13
N VAL A 64 -8.44 -5.90 -6.54
CA VAL A 64 -8.45 -5.07 -7.74
C VAL A 64 -8.20 -5.97 -8.95
N ARG A 65 -8.95 -5.74 -10.03
CA ARG A 65 -8.72 -6.42 -11.32
C ARG A 65 -7.46 -5.84 -11.96
N GLY A 66 -6.54 -6.69 -12.41
CA GLY A 66 -5.29 -6.25 -13.05
C GLY A 66 -5.52 -5.25 -14.19
N ALA A 67 -6.52 -5.48 -15.04
CA ALA A 67 -6.88 -4.57 -16.14
C ALA A 67 -7.35 -3.17 -15.70
N ARG A 68 -7.67 -2.95 -14.41
CA ARG A 68 -8.03 -1.63 -13.86
C ARG A 68 -6.83 -0.90 -13.23
N VAL A 69 -5.67 -1.55 -13.12
CA VAL A 69 -4.48 -0.96 -12.53
C VAL A 69 -3.77 -0.10 -13.57
N LYS A 70 -3.72 1.22 -13.32
CA LYS A 70 -2.98 2.17 -14.15
C LYS A 70 -1.52 2.31 -13.73
N MET A 71 -1.23 2.20 -12.44
CA MET A 71 0.13 2.26 -11.91
C MET A 71 0.76 0.87 -11.98
N THR A 72 1.09 0.43 -13.19
CA THR A 72 1.81 -0.83 -13.43
C THR A 72 3.29 -0.66 -13.09
N VAL A 73 4.03 -1.77 -13.05
CA VAL A 73 5.49 -1.76 -12.81
C VAL A 73 6.20 -0.91 -13.88
N GLU A 74 5.78 -1.00 -15.13
CA GLU A 74 6.31 -0.19 -16.23
C GLU A 74 6.10 1.32 -16.01
N VAL A 75 4.89 1.71 -15.62
CA VAL A 75 4.55 3.12 -15.32
C VAL A 75 5.36 3.62 -14.11
N MET A 76 5.54 2.79 -13.10
CA MET A 76 6.38 3.11 -11.93
C MET A 76 7.86 3.26 -12.33
N GLY A 77 8.37 2.39 -13.22
CA GLY A 77 9.73 2.51 -13.76
C GLY A 77 9.95 3.84 -14.48
N LYS A 78 8.98 4.31 -15.28
CA LYS A 78 9.07 5.65 -15.90
C LYS A 78 9.10 6.79 -14.88
N LEU A 79 8.36 6.67 -13.77
CA LEU A 79 8.45 7.67 -12.71
C LEU A 79 9.84 7.74 -12.08
N GLU A 80 10.53 6.61 -11.94
CA GLU A 80 11.90 6.56 -11.46
C GLU A 80 12.87 7.18 -12.47
N GLU A 81 12.78 6.81 -13.75
CA GLU A 81 13.57 7.43 -14.82
C GLU A 81 13.45 8.96 -14.83
N TYR A 82 12.23 9.49 -14.67
CA TYR A 82 12.04 10.95 -14.60
C TYR A 82 12.74 11.57 -13.39
N LEU A 83 12.75 10.91 -12.24
CA LEU A 83 13.45 11.43 -11.05
C LEU A 83 14.96 11.39 -11.17
N ASP A 84 15.49 10.37 -11.84
CA ASP A 84 16.91 10.26 -12.12
C ASP A 84 17.37 11.33 -13.11
N GLU A 85 16.51 11.70 -14.09
CA GLU A 85 16.75 12.82 -15.00
C GLU A 85 16.72 14.18 -14.28
N ASP A 86 15.63 14.47 -13.55
CA ASP A 86 15.49 15.67 -12.72
C ASP A 86 14.62 15.41 -11.49
N CYS A 87 15.28 15.35 -10.34
CA CYS A 87 14.65 15.15 -9.04
C CYS A 87 13.72 16.30 -8.61
N ARG A 88 13.70 17.42 -9.35
CA ARG A 88 12.80 18.57 -9.13
C ARG A 88 11.43 18.40 -9.76
N HIS A 89 11.22 17.36 -10.56
CA HIS A 89 9.94 17.14 -11.20
C HIS A 89 8.80 17.09 -10.17
N THR A 90 7.75 17.86 -10.43
CA THR A 90 6.54 17.82 -9.62
C THR A 90 5.69 16.63 -10.02
N CYS A 91 4.81 16.16 -9.12
CA CYS A 91 3.84 15.12 -9.46
C CYS A 91 2.94 15.50 -10.64
N GLU A 92 2.73 16.80 -10.88
CA GLU A 92 2.00 17.31 -12.05
C GLU A 92 2.78 17.11 -13.34
N GLN A 93 4.04 17.53 -13.36
CA GLN A 93 4.92 17.31 -14.53
C GLN A 93 5.05 15.82 -14.85
N MET A 94 5.23 14.98 -13.83
CA MET A 94 5.32 13.54 -14.02
C MET A 94 4.01 12.93 -14.54
N ARG A 95 2.85 13.40 -14.07
CA ARG A 95 1.54 13.00 -14.61
C ARG A 95 1.45 13.32 -16.11
N ASP A 96 1.85 14.52 -16.49
CA ASP A 96 1.73 14.98 -17.89
C ASP A 96 2.71 14.23 -18.78
N ARG A 97 3.93 13.95 -18.30
CA ARG A 97 4.90 13.08 -18.98
C ARG A 97 4.38 11.65 -19.16
N LEU A 98 3.81 11.03 -18.13
CA LEU A 98 3.20 9.70 -18.25
C LEU A 98 2.08 9.65 -19.29
N ARG A 99 1.29 10.74 -19.40
CA ARG A 99 0.25 10.86 -20.42
C ARG A 99 0.84 10.95 -21.82
N ASN A 100 1.93 11.70 -22.00
CA ASN A 100 2.57 11.89 -23.29
C ASN A 100 3.34 10.63 -23.75
N ASP A 101 4.08 10.00 -22.84
CA ASP A 101 5.01 8.92 -23.18
C ASP A 101 4.30 7.57 -23.28
N LEU A 102 3.32 7.30 -22.40
CA LEU A 102 2.64 6.00 -22.30
C LEU A 102 1.12 6.07 -22.56
N GLY A 103 0.56 7.26 -22.79
CA GLY A 103 -0.90 7.44 -22.91
C GLY A 103 -1.66 7.25 -21.59
N VAL A 104 -0.94 7.11 -20.46
CA VAL A 104 -1.53 6.75 -19.16
C VAL A 104 -2.06 8.00 -18.46
N THR A 105 -3.39 8.12 -18.40
CA THR A 105 -4.05 9.24 -17.70
C THR A 105 -4.29 8.89 -16.23
N VAL A 106 -3.54 9.55 -15.34
CA VAL A 106 -3.61 9.38 -13.88
C VAL A 106 -3.79 10.71 -13.16
N SER A 107 -4.18 10.67 -11.89
CA SER A 107 -4.22 11.87 -11.04
C SER A 107 -2.86 12.14 -10.42
N THR A 108 -2.59 13.40 -10.04
CA THR A 108 -1.39 13.76 -9.27
C THR A 108 -1.30 12.97 -7.95
N SER A 109 -2.43 12.72 -7.31
CA SER A 109 -2.50 11.90 -6.09
C SER A 109 -2.09 10.44 -6.32
N SER A 110 -2.37 9.88 -7.51
CA SER A 110 -1.98 8.52 -7.88
C SER A 110 -0.47 8.42 -8.06
N VAL A 111 0.12 9.42 -8.72
CA VAL A 111 1.57 9.57 -8.89
C VAL A 111 2.25 9.70 -7.52
N HIS A 112 1.75 10.58 -6.65
CA HIS A 112 2.27 10.73 -5.29
C HIS A 112 2.22 9.43 -4.47
N ARG A 113 1.09 8.71 -4.49
CA ARG A 113 0.94 7.43 -3.78
C ARG A 113 1.88 6.35 -4.32
N ALA A 114 2.05 6.29 -5.64
CA ALA A 114 2.98 5.34 -6.25
C ALA A 114 4.42 5.61 -5.80
N LEU A 115 4.85 6.87 -5.88
CA LEU A 115 6.17 7.30 -5.43
C LEU A 115 6.39 7.02 -3.94
N GLN A 116 5.40 7.30 -3.09
CA GLN A 116 5.45 6.96 -1.68
C GLN A 116 5.58 5.44 -1.46
N GLY A 117 4.87 4.62 -2.25
CA GLY A 117 4.99 3.16 -2.24
C GLY A 117 6.35 2.66 -2.72
N MET A 118 6.98 3.39 -3.64
CA MET A 118 8.36 3.20 -4.11
C MET A 118 9.41 3.81 -3.15
N VAL A 119 9.00 4.30 -1.99
CA VAL A 119 9.87 4.89 -0.94
C VAL A 119 10.51 6.23 -1.34
N TYR A 120 10.02 6.88 -2.40
CA TYR A 120 10.39 8.25 -2.74
C TYR A 120 9.62 9.28 -1.90
N SER A 121 10.32 10.30 -1.40
CA SER A 121 9.75 11.36 -0.57
C SER A 121 10.00 12.75 -1.17
N PHE A 122 8.92 13.41 -1.59
CA PHE A 122 8.93 14.80 -2.10
C PHE A 122 8.91 15.84 -0.97
N LYS A 123 9.58 15.54 0.14
CA LYS A 123 9.84 16.57 1.16
C LYS A 123 10.73 17.65 0.55
N LYS A 124 10.56 18.89 1.01
CA LYS A 124 11.28 20.06 0.49
C LYS A 124 12.79 19.78 0.40
N MET A 125 13.28 19.55 -0.82
CA MET A 125 14.70 19.34 -1.04
C MET A 125 15.45 20.63 -0.78
N ARG A 126 16.45 20.57 0.10
CA ARG A 126 17.43 21.64 0.28
C ARG A 126 18.51 21.45 -0.77
N ILE A 127 18.28 22.03 -1.95
CA ILE A 127 19.30 22.10 -2.98
C ILE A 127 20.30 23.17 -2.56
N GLU A 128 21.51 22.77 -2.24
CA GLU A 128 22.59 23.72 -2.01
C GLU A 128 22.87 24.48 -3.30
N LYS A 129 22.81 25.81 -3.23
CA LYS A 129 23.20 26.62 -4.38
C LYS A 129 24.69 26.42 -4.62
N ILE A 130 25.09 26.17 -5.87
CA ILE A 130 26.50 26.05 -6.28
C ILE A 130 27.31 27.28 -5.82
N THR A 131 26.66 28.44 -5.75
CA THR A 131 27.28 29.67 -5.26
C THR A 131 27.58 29.65 -3.77
N MET A 132 26.90 28.85 -2.94
CA MET A 132 27.03 28.89 -1.48
C MET A 132 28.45 28.52 -1.00
N ASN A 133 29.13 27.61 -1.72
CA ASN A 133 30.48 27.16 -1.40
C ASN A 133 31.52 27.51 -2.47
N ASN A 134 31.24 28.51 -3.33
CA ASN A 134 32.26 29.01 -4.25
C ASN A 134 33.39 29.74 -3.49
N THR A 135 34.58 29.79 -4.08
CA THR A 135 35.78 30.42 -3.49
C THR A 135 35.49 31.86 -3.09
N VAL A 136 34.85 32.63 -3.97
CA VAL A 136 34.45 34.03 -3.72
C VAL A 136 33.65 34.20 -2.41
N ASN A 137 32.66 33.33 -2.15
CA ASN A 137 31.84 33.42 -0.95
C ASN A 137 32.53 32.82 0.28
N LYS A 138 33.55 31.98 0.11
CA LYS A 138 34.45 31.60 1.21
C LYS A 138 35.36 32.76 1.59
N ASP A 139 35.92 33.47 0.61
CA ASP A 139 36.79 34.63 0.83
C ASP A 139 36.02 35.78 1.49
N LYS A 140 34.82 36.09 1.01
CA LYS A 140 33.95 37.11 1.65
C LYS A 140 33.58 36.75 3.09
N ARG A 141 33.35 35.48 3.40
CA ARG A 141 33.09 35.01 4.77
C ARG A 141 34.33 35.18 5.65
N LYS A 142 35.51 34.86 5.12
CA LYS A 142 36.79 35.05 5.81
C LYS A 142 37.07 36.53 6.08
N GLU A 143 36.95 37.40 5.08
CA GLU A 143 37.14 38.85 5.22
C GLU A 143 36.18 39.46 6.25
N PHE A 144 34.93 38.98 6.30
CA PHE A 144 33.97 39.43 7.29
C PHE A 144 34.42 39.08 8.72
N VAL A 145 34.87 37.84 8.94
CA VAL A 145 35.38 37.40 10.25
C VAL A 145 36.62 38.19 10.65
N GLU A 146 37.59 38.39 9.74
CA GLU A 146 38.80 39.17 10.01
C GLU A 146 38.49 40.63 10.37
N LYS A 147 37.48 41.25 9.73
CA LYS A 147 37.01 42.59 10.08
C LYS A 147 36.33 42.64 11.45
N LEU A 148 35.60 41.58 11.80
CA LEU A 148 34.91 41.46 13.09
C LEU A 148 35.91 41.31 14.24
N GLU A 149 36.93 40.45 14.06
CA GLU A 149 38.01 40.27 15.03
C GLU A 149 38.77 41.57 15.29
N LYS A 150 39.06 42.35 14.25
CA LYS A 150 39.70 43.68 14.38
C LYS A 150 38.86 44.72 15.11
N HIS A 151 37.56 44.54 15.20
CA HIS A 151 36.66 45.47 15.90
C HIS A 151 36.38 45.02 17.34
N MET A 152 36.68 43.75 17.68
CA MET A 152 36.50 43.18 19.01
C MET A 152 37.78 43.22 19.87
N LEU A 153 38.94 43.47 19.25
CA LEU A 153 40.23 43.75 19.89
C LEU A 153 40.50 45.26 19.89
#